data_AF-A0A7Y0GZ62-F1
#
_entry.id   AF-A0A7Y0GZ62-F1
#
_cell.length_a   1.000
_cell.length_b   1.000
_cell.length_c   1.000
_cell.angle_alpha   90.00
_cell.angle_beta   90.00
_cell.angle_gamma   90.00
#
_symmetry.space_group_name_H-M   'P 1'
#
loop_
_entity.id
_entity.type
_entity.pdbx_description
1 polymer ?
#
loop_
_entity_poly.entity_id
_entity_poly.type
_entity_poly.pdbx_seq_one_letter_code
_entity_poly.pdbx_strand_id
1 'polypeptide(L)' 'MNKPIAPADGECCENSCDPCVWDTYYAALRAWEEQQTALTAAAEAHNASANISAPA' A
#
# COMPACT_ATOMS: atom_id res chain seq x y z
N MET A 1 -0.19 8.35 -1.89
CA MET A 1 0.12 7.85 -0.53
C MET A 1 1.48 7.18 -0.56
N ASN A 2 2.37 7.46 0.40
CA ASN A 2 3.65 6.76 0.51
C ASN A 2 3.48 5.48 1.34
N LYS A 3 4.32 4.47 1.09
CA LYS A 3 4.30 3.23 1.88
C LYS A 3 4.61 3.55 3.35
N PRO A 4 3.81 3.08 4.31
CA PRO A 4 4.08 3.35 5.73
C PRO A 4 5.36 2.66 6.16
N ILE A 5 6.07 3.30 7.10
CA ILE A 5 7.29 2.79 7.71
C ILE A 5 6.89 1.99 8.95
N ALA A 6 7.49 0.80 9.12
CA ALA A 6 7.24 -0.01 10.30
C ALA A 6 7.82 0.69 11.54
N PRO A 7 7.14 0.59 12.70
CA PRO A 7 7.70 1.05 13.96
C PRO A 7 8.99 0.29 14.29
N ALA A 8 9.90 0.95 15.00
CA ALA A 8 11.15 0.33 15.43
C ALA A 8 10.93 -0.62 16.62
N ASP A 9 11.89 -1.51 16.85
CA ASP A 9 11.92 -2.35 18.04
C ASP A 9 11.86 -1.48 19.32
N GLY A 10 10.89 -1.74 20.18
CA GLY A 10 10.67 -0.98 21.43
C GLY A 10 9.73 0.22 21.34
N GLU A 11 9.24 0.60 20.15
CA GLU A 11 8.13 1.58 20.07
C GLU A 11 6.78 0.96 20.47
N CYS A 12 6.64 -0.35 20.33
CA CYS A 12 5.56 -1.08 20.95
C CYS A 12 5.86 -1.21 22.44
N CYS A 13 4.97 -0.73 23.30
CA CYS A 13 5.20 -0.83 24.74
C CYS A 13 4.98 -2.24 25.32
N GLU A 14 4.59 -3.22 24.47
CA GLU A 14 4.46 -4.67 24.73
C GLU A 14 3.59 -5.06 25.93
N ASN A 15 2.95 -4.08 26.60
CA ASN A 15 2.33 -4.22 27.92
C ASN A 15 1.04 -3.39 28.07
N SER A 16 0.21 -3.32 27.01
CA SER A 16 -1.17 -2.74 26.99
C SER A 16 -1.34 -1.29 26.51
N CYS A 17 -0.44 -0.78 25.67
CA CYS A 17 -0.73 0.48 24.97
C CYS A 17 -1.85 0.25 23.93
N ASP A 18 -3.00 0.91 24.13
CA ASP A 18 -4.15 0.90 23.20
C ASP A 18 -4.45 2.32 22.71
N PRO A 19 -4.44 2.57 21.38
CA PRO A 19 -4.19 1.61 20.31
C PRO A 19 -2.71 1.20 20.20
N CYS A 20 -2.44 -0.03 19.78
CA CYS A 20 -1.07 -0.49 19.54
C CYS A 20 -0.49 0.24 18.32
N VAL A 21 0.79 0.61 18.36
CA VAL A 21 1.48 1.23 17.21
C VAL A 21 1.38 0.35 15.96
N TRP A 22 1.41 -0.97 16.14
CA TRP A 22 1.24 -1.94 15.07
C TRP A 22 -0.16 -1.90 14.45
N ASP A 23 -1.20 -1.61 15.22
CA ASP A 23 -2.57 -1.51 14.69
C ASP A 23 -2.66 -0.35 13.70
N THR A 24 -2.10 0.79 14.06
CA THR A 24 -2.06 1.98 13.19
C THR A 24 -1.23 1.72 11.94
N TYR A 25 -0.09 1.05 12.08
CA TYR A 25 0.78 0.67 10.97
C TYR A 25 0.06 -0.25 9.98
N TYR A 26 -0.57 -1.33 10.45
CA TYR A 26 -1.25 -2.28 9.57
C TYR A 26 -2.49 -1.69 8.91
N ALA A 27 -3.22 -0.80 9.60
CA ALA A 27 -4.31 -0.06 8.99
C ALA A 27 -3.82 0.82 7.83
N ALA A 28 -2.74 1.56 8.02
CA ALA A 28 -2.13 2.37 6.97
C ALA A 28 -1.55 1.51 5.83
N LEU A 29 -0.96 0.36 6.16
CA LEU A 29 -0.38 -0.55 5.17
C LEU A 29 -1.44 -1.12 4.25
N ARG A 30 -2.56 -1.61 4.80
CA ARG A 30 -3.69 -2.11 3.99
C ARG A 30 -4.22 -1.04 3.04
N ALA A 31 -4.43 0.18 3.53
CA ALA A 31 -4.90 1.29 2.70
C ALA A 31 -3.90 1.64 1.57
N TRP A 32 -2.60 1.49 1.81
CA TRP A 32 -1.58 1.66 0.77
C TRP A 32 -1.58 0.51 -0.25
N GLU A 33 -1.72 -0.74 0.19
CA GLU A 33 -1.79 -1.92 -0.69
C GLU A 33 -3.02 -1.88 -1.61
N GLU A 34 -4.17 -1.45 -1.10
CA GLU A 34 -5.40 -1.24 -1.88
C GLU A 34 -5.18 -0.19 -2.97
N GLN A 35 -4.55 0.94 -2.62
CA GLN A 35 -4.21 1.98 -3.59
C GLN A 35 -3.22 1.47 -4.64
N GLN A 36 -2.19 0.72 -4.22
CA GLN A 36 -1.19 0.18 -5.14
C GLN A 36 -1.82 -0.81 -6.12
N THR A 37 -2.73 -1.65 -5.64
CA THR A 37 -3.50 -2.59 -6.48
C THR A 37 -4.33 -1.85 -7.52
N ALA A 38 -5.05 -0.81 -7.11
CA ALA A 38 -5.86 0.01 -8.02
C ALA A 38 -5.02 0.73 -9.08
N LEU A 39 -3.85 1.25 -8.70
CA LEU A 39 -2.92 1.91 -9.61
C LEU A 39 -2.30 0.92 -10.61
N THR A 40 -1.90 -0.28 -10.17
CA THR A 40 -1.36 -1.31 -11.05
C THR A 40 -2.42 -1.76 -12.06
N ALA A 41 -3.65 -2.06 -11.60
CA ALA A 41 -4.73 -2.44 -12.49
C ALA A 41 -5.06 -1.35 -13.53
N ALA A 42 -5.07 -0.08 -13.12
CA ALA A 42 -5.25 1.04 -14.03
C ALA A 42 -4.10 1.20 -15.04
N ALA A 43 -2.85 0.99 -14.58
CA ALA A 43 -1.67 1.05 -15.45
C ALA A 43 -1.64 -0.09 -16.48
N GLU A 44 -2.08 -1.30 -16.11
CA GLU A 44 -2.21 -2.43 -17.03
C GLU A 44 -3.32 -2.18 -18.06
N ALA A 45 -4.48 -1.67 -17.64
CA ALA A 45 -5.57 -1.31 -18.56
C ALA A 45 -5.16 -0.20 -19.54
N HIS A 46 -4.41 0.80 -19.07
CA HIS A 46 -3.87 1.87 -19.91
C HIS A 46 -2.84 1.35 -20.92
N ASN A 47 -1.91 0.48 -20.49
CA ASN A 47 -0.90 -0.10 -21.40
C ASN A 47 -1.51 -1.06 -22.42
N ALA A 48 -2.50 -1.87 -22.02
CA ALA A 48 -3.22 -2.75 -22.94
C ALA A 48 -3.94 -1.94 -24.04
N SER A 49 -4.53 -0.80 -23.69
CA SER A 49 -5.20 0.08 -24.64
C SER A 49 -4.24 0.85 -25.56
N ALA A 50 -3.02 1.15 -25.09
CA ALA A 50 -1.99 1.81 -25.89
C ALA A 50 -1.32 0.87 -26.91
N ASN A 51 -1.16 -0.41 -26.57
CA ASN A 51 -0.43 -1.37 -27.41
C ASN A 51 -1.26 -1.98 -28.55
N ILE A 52 -2.59 -1.80 -28.57
CA ILE A 52 -3.46 -2.27 -29.66
C ILE A 52 -3.48 -1.36 -30.90
N SER A 53 -2.74 -0.25 -30.89
CA SER A 53 -2.77 0.77 -31.97
C SER A 53 -1.48 0.88 -32.80
N ALA A 54 -0.54 -0.07 -32.70
CA ALA A 54 0.68 -0.06 -33.53
C ALA A 54 0.49 -0.96 -34.78
N PRO A 55 0.22 -0.41 -35.98
CA PRO A 55 0.31 -1.19 -37.21
C PRO A 55 1.79 -1.40 -37.59
N ALA A 56 2.12 -2.62 -37.99
CA ALA A 56 3.40 -3.03 -38.56
C ALA A 56 3.57 -2.56 -40.01
#